data_AF-A0A0J5GMF0-F1
#
_entry.id   AF-A0A0J5GMF0-F1
#
_cell.length_a   1.000
_cell.length_b   1.000
_cell.length_c   1.000
_cell.angle_alpha   90.00
_cell.angle_beta   90.00
_cell.angle_gamma   90.00
#
_symmetry.space_group_name_H-M   'P 1'
#
loop_
_entity.id
_entity.type
_entity.pdbx_description
1 polymer ?
#
loop_
_entity_poly.entity_id
_entity_poly.type
_entity_poly.pdbx_seq_one_letter_code
_entity_poly.pdbx_strand_id
1 'polypeptide(L)'
;MAVITLLEYISHNKFPVTLVNDHFTLNEIIIEHYEFTSNNQLWILSNDSHEITLNLSDFKNIQFDACISSATNSKEMIEIIRNLEKDTPYNAYLMNSNKKMIVGFYRIGNYN
;
A
#
# COMPACT_ATOMS: atom_id res chain seq x y z
N MET A 1 7.64 6.98 -6.63
CA MET A 1 6.49 6.21 -7.22
C MET A 1 5.32 6.29 -6.26
N ALA A 2 4.06 6.24 -6.73
CA ALA A 2 2.90 6.27 -5.83
C ALA A 2 2.98 5.21 -4.72
N VAL A 3 3.40 3.98 -5.07
CA VAL A 3 3.56 2.88 -4.11
C VAL A 3 4.56 3.22 -3.00
N ILE A 4 5.71 3.76 -3.37
CA ILE A 4 6.75 4.14 -2.40
C ILE A 4 6.24 5.25 -1.47
N THR A 5 5.55 6.23 -2.01
CA THR A 5 4.97 7.32 -1.20
C THR A 5 3.86 6.82 -0.25
N LEU A 6 3.06 5.84 -0.67
CA LEU A 6 2.11 5.18 0.23
C LEU A 6 2.82 4.42 1.35
N LEU A 7 3.86 3.65 1.02
CA LEU A 7 4.64 2.87 2.01
C LEU A 7 5.39 3.77 2.99
N GLU A 8 6.00 4.86 2.50
CA GLU A 8 6.61 5.91 3.34
C GLU A 8 5.61 6.44 4.35
N TYR A 9 4.38 6.75 3.91
CA TYR A 9 3.33 7.24 4.78
C TYR A 9 2.90 6.20 5.82
N ILE A 10 2.66 4.95 5.40
CA ILE A 10 2.24 3.86 6.30
C ILE A 10 3.33 3.56 7.34
N SER A 11 4.59 3.41 6.91
CA SER A 11 5.71 3.06 7.79
C SER A 11 6.07 4.19 8.75
N HIS A 12 6.08 5.44 8.27
CA HIS A 12 6.41 6.61 9.10
C HIS A 12 5.42 6.78 10.26
N ASN A 13 4.13 6.58 9.99
CA ASN A 13 3.09 6.64 11.01
C ASN A 13 2.93 5.34 11.81
N LYS A 14 3.67 4.28 11.44
CA LYS A 14 3.58 2.94 12.04
C LYS A 14 2.14 2.40 12.07
N PHE A 15 1.36 2.65 11.01
CA PHE A 15 0.00 2.13 10.95
C PHE A 15 0.04 0.60 10.85
N PRO A 16 -0.67 -0.13 11.73
CA PRO A 16 -0.89 -1.55 11.54
C PRO A 16 -1.80 -1.74 10.33
N VAL A 17 -1.38 -2.58 9.39
CA VAL A 17 -2.12 -2.83 8.13
C VAL A 17 -2.33 -4.32 7.93
N THR A 18 -3.45 -4.68 7.33
CA THR A 18 -3.66 -6.04 6.84
C THR A 18 -3.28 -6.11 5.36
N LEU A 19 -2.28 -6.92 5.02
CA LEU A 19 -1.88 -7.14 3.63
C LEU A 19 -2.59 -8.36 3.07
N VAL A 20 -3.23 -8.20 1.92
CA VAL A 20 -4.00 -9.26 1.26
C VAL A 20 -3.63 -9.35 -0.21
N ASN A 21 -3.34 -10.55 -0.69
CA ASN A 21 -3.35 -10.87 -2.12
C ASN A 21 -3.91 -12.28 -2.36
N ASP A 22 -3.84 -12.77 -3.59
CA ASP A 22 -4.38 -14.10 -3.97
C ASP A 22 -3.67 -15.28 -3.27
N HIS A 23 -2.52 -15.06 -2.63
CA HIS A 23 -1.67 -16.12 -2.06
C HIS A 23 -1.56 -16.05 -0.53
N PHE A 24 -1.79 -14.89 0.08
CA PHE A 24 -1.63 -14.72 1.52
C PHE A 24 -2.55 -13.66 2.10
N THR A 25 -2.69 -13.71 3.42
CA THR A 25 -3.23 -12.64 4.25
C THR A 25 -2.36 -12.52 5.49
N LEU A 26 -1.84 -11.32 5.74
CA LEU A 26 -1.05 -11.00 6.93
C LEU A 26 -1.77 -9.89 7.68
N ASN A 27 -2.24 -10.20 8.89
CA ASN A 27 -3.12 -9.33 9.66
C ASN A 27 -2.32 -8.39 10.57
N GLU A 28 -2.70 -7.12 10.58
CA GLU A 28 -2.24 -6.10 11.54
C GLU A 28 -0.70 -5.98 11.67
N ILE A 29 0.01 -6.18 10.57
CA ILE A 29 1.47 -6.04 10.54
C ILE A 29 1.89 -4.57 10.51
N ILE A 30 3.05 -4.27 11.07
CA ILE A 30 3.74 -2.98 10.92
C ILE A 30 4.85 -3.15 9.90
N ILE A 31 4.89 -2.28 8.89
CA ILE A 31 5.95 -2.25 7.88
C ILE A 31 7.19 -1.60 8.49
N GLU A 32 8.23 -2.39 8.74
CA GLU A 32 9.51 -1.90 9.28
C GLU A 32 10.47 -1.46 8.19
N HIS A 33 10.51 -2.21 7.08
CA HIS A 33 11.35 -1.89 5.94
C HIS A 33 10.63 -2.22 4.64
N TYR A 34 10.97 -1.49 3.58
CA TYR A 34 10.61 -1.86 2.22
C TYR A 34 11.69 -1.37 1.26
N GLU A 35 11.88 -2.12 0.18
CA GLU A 35 12.83 -1.78 -0.87
C GLU A 35 12.21 -2.05 -2.24
N PHE A 36 12.31 -1.08 -3.15
CA PHE A 36 11.98 -1.30 -4.55
C PHE A 36 13.25 -1.59 -5.33
N THR A 37 13.38 -2.84 -5.77
CA THR A 37 14.55 -3.33 -6.47
C THR A 37 14.48 -2.99 -7.97
N SER A 38 15.62 -3.08 -8.66
CA SER A 38 15.74 -2.79 -10.09
C SER A 38 14.91 -3.71 -11.01
N ASN A 39 14.43 -4.86 -10.51
CA ASN A 39 13.65 -5.84 -11.27
C ASN A 39 12.12 -5.63 -11.14
N ASN A 40 11.67 -4.42 -10.80
CA ASN A 40 10.28 -4.11 -10.49
C ASN A 40 9.70 -4.98 -9.35
N GLN A 41 10.55 -5.45 -8.44
CA GLN A 41 10.09 -6.16 -7.25
C GLN A 41 10.10 -5.22 -6.06
N LEU A 42 9.00 -5.23 -5.32
CA LEU A 42 8.88 -4.59 -4.03
C LEU A 42 9.05 -5.65 -2.94
N TRP A 43 10.08 -5.48 -2.12
CA TRP A 43 10.27 -6.26 -0.90
C TRP A 43 9.74 -5.49 0.30
N ILE A 44 9.07 -6.17 1.23
CA ILE A 44 8.54 -5.62 2.49
C ILE A 44 8.93 -6.55 3.63
N LEU A 45 9.48 -5.98 4.71
CA LEU A 45 9.72 -6.64 5.99
C LEU A 45 8.76 -6.09 7.04
N SER A 46 8.07 -6.99 7.72
CA SER A 46 7.21 -6.66 8.86
C SER A 46 7.90 -6.83 10.21
N ASN A 47 7.33 -6.23 11.25
CA ASN A 47 7.72 -6.41 12.66
C ASN A 47 7.70 -7.88 13.14
N ASP A 48 6.88 -8.73 12.51
CA ASP A 48 6.81 -10.16 12.83
C ASP A 48 7.77 -11.00 11.98
N SER A 49 8.77 -10.37 11.35
CA SER A 49 9.75 -11.01 10.47
C SER A 49 9.18 -11.69 9.22
N HIS A 50 7.94 -11.37 8.83
CA HIS A 50 7.44 -11.73 7.50
C HIS A 50 8.19 -10.95 6.42
N GLU A 51 8.71 -11.68 5.43
CA GLU A 51 9.30 -11.13 4.21
C GLU A 51 8.36 -11.36 3.03
N ILE A 52 8.00 -10.27 2.35
CA ILE A 52 7.02 -10.29 1.26
C ILE A 52 7.68 -9.70 0.03
N THR A 53 7.64 -10.44 -1.08
CA THR A 53 8.10 -9.96 -2.39
C THR A 53 6.93 -9.87 -3.35
N LEU A 54 6.68 -8.68 -3.88
CA LEU A 54 5.62 -8.38 -4.84
C LEU A 54 6.22 -8.02 -6.19
N ASN A 55 5.74 -8.64 -7.26
CA ASN A 55 6.09 -8.25 -8.62
C ASN A 55 5.20 -7.09 -9.08
N LEU A 56 5.80 -5.92 -9.31
CA LEU A 56 5.13 -4.71 -9.75
C LEU A 56 5.40 -4.38 -11.23
N SER A 57 5.88 -5.34 -12.04
CA SER A 57 6.17 -5.12 -13.46
C SER A 57 4.95 -4.65 -14.27
N ASP A 58 3.75 -5.06 -13.86
CA ASP A 58 2.48 -4.68 -14.50
C ASP A 58 1.66 -3.68 -13.64
N PHE A 59 2.30 -3.03 -12.65
CA PHE A 59 1.63 -2.03 -11.80
C PHE A 59 1.13 -0.85 -12.64
N LYS A 60 -0.13 -0.46 -12.39
CA LYS A 60 -0.78 0.64 -13.12
C LYS A 60 -1.11 1.83 -12.24
N ASN A 61 -1.82 1.62 -11.13
CA ASN A 61 -2.22 2.66 -10.20
C ASN A 61 -2.58 2.08 -8.82
N ILE A 62 -2.77 2.98 -7.85
CA ILE A 62 -3.34 2.68 -6.54
C ILE A 62 -4.76 3.23 -6.51
N GLN A 63 -5.73 2.42 -6.10
CA GLN A 63 -7.13 2.84 -5.88
C GLN A 63 -7.45 2.83 -4.39
N PHE A 64 -8.45 3.61 -3.99
CA PHE A 64 -8.89 3.75 -2.61
C PHE A 64 -10.40 3.48 -2.53
N ASP A 65 -10.87 2.89 -1.43
CA ASP A 65 -12.31 2.68 -1.20
C ASP A 65 -13.01 3.92 -0.66
N ALA A 66 -12.32 4.70 0.16
CA ALA A 66 -12.85 5.91 0.79
C ALA A 66 -13.06 7.09 -0.19
N CYS A 67 -12.50 7.03 -1.41
CA CYS A 67 -12.72 8.06 -2.42
C CYS A 67 -12.60 7.51 -3.86
N ILE A 68 -13.33 8.11 -4.81
CA ILE A 68 -13.22 7.77 -6.25
C ILE A 68 -12.00 8.48 -6.84
N SER A 69 -10.80 8.12 -6.36
CA SER A 69 -9.51 8.65 -6.83
C SER A 69 -8.50 7.53 -7.01
N SER A 70 -7.47 7.79 -7.81
CA SER A 70 -6.35 6.86 -7.96
C SER A 70 -5.02 7.61 -8.11
N ALA A 71 -3.93 7.00 -7.63
CA ALA A 71 -2.59 7.55 -7.75
C ALA A 71 -1.71 6.68 -8.67
N THR A 72 -1.02 7.31 -9.60
CA THR A 72 0.02 6.71 -10.45
C THR A 72 1.42 7.17 -10.04
N ASN A 73 1.52 8.38 -9.50
CA ASN A 73 2.77 9.01 -9.10
C ASN A 73 2.71 9.59 -7.68
N SER A 74 3.85 10.05 -7.17
CA SER A 74 3.98 10.54 -5.80
C SER A 74 3.18 11.82 -5.52
N LYS A 75 3.02 12.71 -6.51
CA LYS A 75 2.26 13.96 -6.33
C LYS A 75 0.78 13.66 -6.10
N GLU A 76 0.18 12.85 -6.98
CA GLU A 76 -1.21 12.39 -6.83
C GLU A 76 -1.43 11.66 -5.50
N MET A 77 -0.48 10.81 -5.10
CA MET A 77 -0.55 10.06 -3.84
C MET A 77 -0.58 11.00 -2.62
N ILE A 78 0.25 12.04 -2.59
CA ILE A 78 0.28 13.03 -1.50
C ILE A 78 -1.04 13.79 -1.42
N GLU A 79 -1.59 14.22 -2.56
CA GLU A 79 -2.87 14.93 -2.61
C GLU A 79 -4.01 14.04 -2.07
N ILE A 80 -4.03 12.76 -2.44
CA ILE A 80 -5.02 11.81 -1.93
C ILE A 80 -4.85 11.55 -0.43
N ILE A 81 -3.63 11.32 0.08
CA ILE A 81 -3.38 11.12 1.52
C ILE A 81 -3.94 12.28 2.34
N ARG A 82 -3.67 13.53 1.93
CA ARG A 82 -4.16 14.73 2.63
C ARG A 82 -5.69 14.79 2.70
N ASN A 83 -6.37 14.29 1.68
CA ASN A 83 -7.83 14.22 1.68
C ASN A 83 -8.32 13.10 2.62
N LEU A 84 -7.63 11.96 2.63
CA LEU A 84 -7.99 10.77 3.40
C LEU A 84 -7.63 10.84 4.89
N GLU A 85 -6.78 11.79 5.33
CA GLU A 85 -6.41 11.94 6.75
C GLU A 85 -7.62 12.06 7.69
N LYS A 86 -8.74 12.58 7.20
CA LYS A 86 -9.98 12.73 7.97
C LYS A 86 -10.92 11.51 7.90
N ASP A 87 -10.67 10.61 6.95
CA ASP A 87 -11.52 9.48 6.61
C ASP A 87 -10.82 8.15 6.91
N THR A 88 -10.12 8.07 8.04
CA THR A 88 -9.46 6.85 8.50
C THR A 88 -10.41 5.99 9.35
N PRO A 89 -10.31 4.64 9.28
CA PRO A 89 -9.39 3.88 8.42
C PRO A 89 -9.91 3.73 6.98
N TYR A 90 -8.99 3.61 6.02
CA TYR A 90 -9.30 3.35 4.61
C TYR A 90 -8.48 2.17 4.05
N ASN A 91 -8.86 1.67 2.88
CA ASN A 91 -8.13 0.63 2.16
C ASN A 91 -7.47 1.21 0.89
N ALA A 92 -6.31 0.69 0.54
CA ALA A 92 -5.61 1.01 -0.70
C ALA A 92 -5.30 -0.26 -1.49
N TYR A 93 -5.53 -0.24 -2.80
CA TYR A 93 -5.37 -1.40 -3.67
C TYR A 93 -4.37 -1.09 -4.78
N LEU A 94 -3.26 -1.83 -4.83
CA LEU A 94 -2.33 -1.77 -5.95
C LEU A 94 -2.93 -2.58 -7.09
N MET A 95 -3.19 -1.92 -8.21
CA MET A 95 -3.86 -2.52 -9.37
C MET A 95 -2.88 -2.69 -10.52
N ASN A 96 -3.03 -3.79 -11.26
CA ASN A 96 -2.30 -4.01 -12.50
C ASN A 96 -3.04 -3.43 -13.72
N SER A 97 -2.42 -3.51 -14.91
CA SER A 97 -3.00 -2.98 -16.15
C SER A 97 -4.35 -3.64 -16.54
N ASN A 98 -4.60 -4.86 -16.05
CA ASN A 98 -5.83 -5.61 -16.24
C ASN A 98 -6.92 -5.32 -15.18
N LYS A 99 -6.75 -4.28 -14.36
CA LYS A 99 -7.64 -3.94 -13.24
C LYS A 99 -7.80 -5.05 -12.20
N LYS A 100 -6.82 -5.95 -12.09
CA LYS A 100 -6.75 -6.93 -11.01
C LYS A 100 -5.87 -6.38 -9.89
N MET A 101 -6.24 -6.71 -8.66
CA MET A 101 -5.45 -6.35 -7.49
C MET A 101 -4.17 -7.19 -7.45
N ILE A 102 -3.03 -6.53 -7.25
CA ILE A 102 -1.74 -7.15 -6.97
C ILE A 102 -1.64 -7.42 -5.47
N VAL A 103 -1.96 -6.40 -4.66
CA VAL A 103 -2.04 -6.47 -3.20
C VAL A 103 -2.98 -5.37 -2.70
N GLY A 104 -3.71 -5.64 -1.63
CA GLY A 104 -4.48 -4.66 -0.88
C GLY A 104 -3.83 -4.38 0.47
N PHE A 105 -3.79 -3.12 0.84
CA PHE A 105 -3.41 -2.60 2.15
C PHE A 105 -4.69 -2.19 2.86
N TYR A 106 -5.13 -3.00 3.81
CA TYR A 106 -6.40 -2.82 4.49
C TYR A 106 -6.21 -2.10 5.82
N ARG A 107 -7.19 -1.26 6.14
CA ARG A 107 -7.36 -0.52 7.39
C ARG A 107 -6.19 0.40 7.72
N ILE A 108 -5.71 1.15 6.73
CA ILE A 108 -4.68 2.17 6.89
C ILE A 108 -5.24 3.33 7.73
N GLY A 109 -4.53 3.69 8.80
CA GLY A 109 -4.90 4.78 9.71
C GLY A 109 -5.17 4.29 11.13
N ASN A 110 -5.62 5.21 11.99
CA ASN A 110 -5.96 4.88 13.38
C ASN A 110 -7.42 4.43 13.49
N TYR A 111 -7.67 3.50 14.40
CA TYR A 111 -9.03 3.17 14.86
C TYR A 111 -9.34 4.12 16.02
N ASN A 112 -10.23 5.09 15.79
CA ASN A 112 -10.84 5.85 16.88
C ASN A 112 -11.86 5.00 17.63
#